data_AF-A0A381UNQ9-F1
#
_entry.id   AF-A0A381UNQ9-F1
#
_cell.length_a   1.000
_cell.length_b   1.000
_cell.length_c   1.000
_cell.angle_alpha   90.00
_cell.angle_beta   90.00
_cell.angle_gamma   90.00
#
_symmetry.space_group_name_H-M   'P 1'
#
loop_
_entity.id
_entity.type
_entity.pdbx_description
1 polymer ?
#
loop_
_entity_poly.entity_id
_entity_poly.type
_entity_poly.pdbx_seq_one_letter_code
_entity_poly.pdbx_strand_id
1 'polypeptide(L)'
;MNKSLLYILGTFILTCVTIFHISCGKNNEKNNTNTKNLKTVIKEPVNAYVKFDECQCHKEAMEILDIVIEIRNTFESIDELRKHNESKKEIKTIAKSWQLLMKTCFENNFARMFEPSDCNDLKSLEKKKRRLHDLGVQIDQGENIRL
;
A
#
# COMPACT_ATOMS: atom_id res chain seq x y z
N MET A 1 15.38 50.61 44.45
CA MET A 1 15.81 49.48 43.60
C MET A 1 15.95 48.23 44.46
N ASN A 2 15.30 47.09 44.23
CA ASN A 2 14.06 46.78 43.52
C ASN A 2 13.50 45.51 44.18
N LYS A 3 12.29 45.61 44.73
CA LYS A 3 11.52 44.53 45.33
C LYS A 3 10.88 43.68 44.23
N SER A 4 11.66 42.81 43.57
CA SER A 4 11.15 42.01 42.45
C SER A 4 11.74 40.59 42.41
N LEU A 5 11.78 39.93 43.56
CA LEU A 5 12.02 38.48 43.63
C LEU A 5 11.15 37.75 44.66
N LEU A 6 10.16 38.45 45.24
CA LEU A 6 9.36 37.97 46.37
C LEU A 6 7.84 37.96 46.10
N TYR A 7 7.44 37.76 44.84
CA TYR A 7 6.13 37.23 44.46
C TYR A 7 6.36 35.80 43.93
N ILE A 8 6.90 34.87 44.73
CA ILE A 8 6.15 34.08 45.72
C ILE A 8 4.70 33.88 45.27
N LEU A 9 4.51 32.70 44.67
CA LEU A 9 3.51 31.72 45.10
C LEU A 9 2.21 32.35 45.59
N GLY A 10 1.27 32.62 44.69
CA GLY A 10 0.04 33.29 45.09
C GLY A 10 -1.08 33.40 44.07
N THR A 11 -1.23 32.42 43.16
CA THR A 11 -2.48 32.18 42.41
C THR A 11 -2.55 30.68 42.09
N PHE A 12 -2.81 29.81 43.07
CA PHE A 12 -4.14 29.27 43.34
C PHE A 12 -4.98 29.02 42.07
N ILE A 13 -4.87 27.78 41.57
CA ILE A 13 -6.00 26.85 41.37
C ILE A 13 -7.32 27.48 40.90
N LEU A 14 -7.57 27.43 39.60
CA LEU A 14 -8.89 27.28 38.94
C LEU A 14 -8.59 27.30 37.42
N THR A 15 -8.71 26.25 36.63
CA THR A 15 -9.88 25.38 36.47
C THR A 15 -9.46 24.03 35.90
N CYS A 16 -9.78 22.99 36.66
CA CYS A 16 -9.94 21.61 36.22
C CYS A 16 -10.94 21.48 35.06
N VAL A 17 -10.70 20.50 34.19
CA VAL A 17 -11.72 19.61 33.57
C VAL A 17 -12.62 20.31 32.53
N THR A 18 -12.47 20.01 31.24
CA THR A 18 -13.08 18.81 30.65
C THR A 18 -12.41 18.44 29.32
N ILE A 19 -11.88 17.23 29.29
CA ILE A 19 -11.60 16.48 28.08
C ILE A 19 -12.97 16.10 27.49
N PHE A 20 -13.42 16.81 26.46
CA PHE A 20 -14.49 16.29 25.61
C PHE A 20 -13.90 15.21 24.70
N HIS A 21 -13.91 13.99 25.23
CA HIS A 21 -13.92 12.78 24.42
C HIS A 21 -15.18 12.82 23.56
N ILE A 22 -15.05 13.22 22.28
CA ILE A 22 -16.05 12.85 21.28
C ILE A 22 -15.88 11.36 21.03
N SER A 23 -16.56 10.58 21.87
CA SER A 23 -16.94 9.20 21.59
C SER A 23 -17.93 9.25 20.42
N CYS A 24 -17.41 9.20 19.20
CA CYS A 24 -18.25 9.03 18.02
C CYS A 24 -18.79 7.59 18.04
N GLY A 25 -20.11 7.51 18.15
CA GLY A 25 -20.88 6.31 18.39
C GLY A 25 -20.54 5.18 17.43
N LYS A 26 -20.47 4.00 18.03
CA LYS A 26 -20.36 2.70 17.37
C LYS A 26 -21.69 2.39 16.69
N ASN A 27 -21.86 2.85 15.45
CA ASN A 27 -22.90 2.30 14.58
C ASN A 27 -22.36 1.00 14.00
N ASN A 28 -22.79 -0.12 14.58
CA ASN A 28 -22.60 -1.44 14.02
C ASN A 28 -23.51 -1.58 12.79
N GLU A 29 -23.14 -0.95 11.68
CA GLU A 29 -23.67 -1.34 10.39
C GLU A 29 -22.82 -2.52 9.91
N LYS A 30 -23.37 -3.74 10.08
CA LYS A 30 -22.83 -4.95 9.47
C LYS A 30 -22.97 -4.79 7.95
N ASN A 31 -22.02 -4.11 7.34
CA ASN A 31 -21.79 -4.26 5.92
C ASN A 31 -21.26 -5.67 5.72
N ASN A 32 -22.15 -6.56 5.30
CA ASN A 32 -21.81 -7.83 4.67
C ASN A 32 -21.02 -7.50 3.40
N THR A 33 -19.73 -7.18 3.56
CA THR A 33 -18.77 -7.36 2.48
C THR A 33 -18.71 -8.86 2.28
N ASN A 34 -19.33 -9.32 1.19
CA ASN A 34 -19.04 -10.63 0.64
C ASN A 34 -17.53 -10.66 0.41
N THR A 35 -16.79 -11.18 1.38
CA THR A 35 -15.39 -11.53 1.25
C THR A 35 -15.34 -12.60 0.18
N LYS A 36 -15.29 -12.18 -1.09
CA LYS A 36 -14.72 -13.02 -2.14
C LYS A 36 -13.37 -13.41 -1.58
N ASN A 37 -13.19 -14.71 -1.34
CA ASN A 37 -11.91 -15.28 -0.96
C ASN A 37 -10.88 -14.79 -1.98
N LEU A 38 -10.16 -13.73 -1.64
CA LEU A 38 -9.03 -13.24 -2.41
C LEU A 38 -8.02 -14.37 -2.27
N LYS A 39 -7.91 -15.16 -3.34
CA LYS A 39 -7.07 -16.36 -3.37
C LYS A 39 -5.72 -16.02 -2.75
N THR A 40 -5.38 -16.76 -1.70
CA THR A 40 -4.04 -16.98 -1.15
C THR A 40 -2.97 -16.11 -1.79
N VAL A 41 -2.71 -14.97 -1.15
CA VAL A 41 -1.48 -14.19 -1.34
C VAL A 41 -0.32 -15.19 -1.39
N ILE A 42 0.39 -15.15 -2.51
CA ILE A 42 1.45 -16.08 -2.90
C ILE A 42 2.42 -16.20 -1.71
N LYS A 43 2.38 -17.34 -1.01
CA LYS A 43 3.44 -17.72 -0.07
C LYS A 43 4.63 -18.12 -0.94
N GLU A 44 5.48 -17.17 -1.28
CA GLU A 44 6.63 -17.43 -2.14
C GLU A 44 7.65 -18.34 -1.44
N PRO A 45 7.97 -19.51 -1.99
CA PRO A 45 9.34 -20.00 -1.93
C PRO A 45 10.21 -19.11 -2.83
N VAL A 46 11.50 -19.01 -2.50
CA VAL A 46 12.56 -18.26 -3.19
C VAL A 46 12.72 -18.60 -4.70
N ASN A 47 11.89 -19.51 -5.23
CA ASN A 47 11.95 -20.11 -6.57
C ASN A 47 10.66 -19.92 -7.41
N ALA A 48 9.71 -19.05 -7.00
CA ALA A 48 8.40 -18.99 -7.64
C ALA A 48 8.43 -18.61 -9.14
N TYR A 49 9.34 -17.73 -9.55
CA TYR A 49 9.38 -17.15 -10.91
C TYR A 49 10.59 -17.58 -11.76
N VAL A 50 11.43 -18.48 -11.25
CA VAL A 50 12.72 -18.82 -11.89
C VAL A 50 12.56 -19.46 -13.28
N LYS A 51 11.37 -19.97 -13.61
CA LYS A 51 11.09 -20.59 -14.92
C LYS A 51 10.25 -19.71 -15.85
N PHE A 52 9.98 -18.46 -15.47
CA PHE A 52 9.12 -17.59 -16.26
C PHE A 52 9.85 -17.07 -17.49
N ASP A 53 9.22 -17.19 -18.65
CA ASP A 53 9.59 -16.44 -19.86
C ASP A 53 9.04 -15.00 -19.81
N GLU A 54 9.36 -14.18 -20.81
CA GLU A 54 8.89 -12.79 -20.87
C GLU A 54 7.35 -12.67 -20.88
N CYS A 55 6.64 -13.64 -21.46
CA CYS A 55 5.18 -13.64 -21.51
C CYS A 55 4.57 -13.90 -20.13
N GLN A 56 5.09 -14.90 -19.41
CA GLN A 56 4.66 -15.22 -18.06
C GLN A 56 5.00 -14.09 -17.09
N CYS A 57 6.17 -13.48 -17.24
CA CYS A 57 6.56 -12.29 -16.51
C CYS A 57 5.60 -11.12 -16.75
N HIS A 58 5.26 -10.83 -18.00
CA HIS A 58 4.31 -9.77 -18.34
C HIS A 58 2.93 -10.04 -17.72
N LYS A 59 2.43 -11.26 -17.88
CA LYS A 59 1.13 -11.67 -17.34
C LYS A 59 1.06 -11.49 -15.82
N GLU A 60 2.04 -12.04 -15.10
CA GLU A 60 2.08 -11.96 -13.63
C GLU A 60 2.21 -10.50 -13.15
N ALA A 61 3.01 -9.68 -13.85
CA ALA A 61 3.14 -8.27 -13.54
C ALA A 61 1.79 -7.54 -13.68
N MET A 62 1.03 -7.83 -14.74
CA MET A 62 -0.30 -7.25 -14.96
C MET A 62 -1.29 -7.68 -13.87
N GLU A 63 -1.27 -8.96 -13.47
CA GLU A 63 -2.13 -9.48 -12.39
C GLU A 63 -1.81 -8.82 -11.04
N ILE A 64 -0.54 -8.67 -10.69
CA ILE A 64 -0.12 -7.96 -9.47
C ILE A 64 -0.65 -6.52 -9.48
N LEU A 65 -0.49 -5.79 -10.59
CA LEU A 65 -0.98 -4.41 -10.70
C LEU A 65 -2.50 -4.34 -10.53
N ASP A 66 -3.24 -5.28 -11.13
CA ASP A 66 -4.70 -5.33 -11.01
C ASP A 66 -5.16 -5.58 -9.58
N ILE A 67 -4.53 -6.51 -8.86
CA ILE A 67 -4.84 -6.78 -7.45
C ILE A 67 -4.62 -5.52 -6.60
N VAL A 68 -3.48 -4.84 -6.76
CA VAL A 68 -3.19 -3.64 -5.97
C VAL A 68 -4.16 -2.49 -6.33
N ILE A 69 -4.50 -2.34 -7.62
CA ILE A 69 -5.52 -1.36 -8.05
C ILE A 69 -6.88 -1.69 -7.44
N GLU A 70 -7.29 -2.96 -7.39
CA GLU A 70 -8.54 -3.40 -6.77
C GLU A 70 -8.57 -3.04 -5.28
N ILE A 71 -7.54 -3.42 -4.51
CA ILE A 71 -7.42 -3.07 -3.09
C ILE A 71 -7.43 -1.54 -2.92
N ARG A 72 -6.70 -0.80 -3.76
CA ARG A 72 -6.64 0.66 -3.64
C ARG A 72 -8.00 1.32 -3.90
N ASN A 73 -8.79 0.80 -4.84
CA ASN A 73 -10.09 1.36 -5.21
C ASN A 73 -11.20 1.10 -4.18
N THR A 74 -10.98 0.25 -3.16
CA THR A 74 -11.96 0.08 -2.07
C THR A 74 -11.99 1.27 -1.11
N PHE A 75 -10.98 2.15 -1.18
CA PHE A 75 -10.85 3.37 -0.37
C PHE A 75 -11.07 4.61 -1.22
N GLU A 76 -11.81 5.60 -0.70
CA GLU A 76 -12.10 6.85 -1.41
C GLU A 76 -10.82 7.66 -1.64
N SER A 77 -9.89 7.61 -0.69
CA SER A 77 -8.65 8.39 -0.73
C SER A 77 -7.44 7.58 -0.28
N ILE A 78 -6.25 8.07 -0.64
CA ILE A 78 -4.99 7.48 -0.18
C ILE A 78 -4.89 7.58 1.35
N ASP A 79 -5.38 8.67 1.95
CA ASP A 79 -5.32 8.89 3.40
C ASP A 79 -6.24 7.95 4.18
N GLU A 80 -7.33 7.49 3.58
CA GLU A 80 -8.17 6.45 4.15
C GLU A 80 -7.45 5.09 4.15
N LEU A 81 -6.85 4.71 3.02
CA LEU A 81 -6.00 3.52 2.94
C LEU A 81 -4.86 3.58 3.98
N ARG A 82 -4.23 4.75 4.15
CA ARG A 82 -3.14 4.95 5.12
C ARG A 82 -3.55 4.68 6.57
N LYS A 83 -4.84 4.80 6.89
CA LYS A 83 -5.39 4.49 8.22
C LYS A 83 -5.71 3.00 8.39
N HIS A 84 -5.81 2.24 7.29
CA HIS A 84 -6.17 0.83 7.31
C HIS A 84 -4.94 -0.10 7.34
N ASN A 85 -4.51 -0.48 8.55
CA ASN A 85 -3.26 -1.21 8.77
C ASN A 85 -3.16 -2.56 8.03
N GLU A 86 -4.26 -3.30 7.92
CA GLU A 86 -4.28 -4.60 7.24
C GLU A 86 -4.02 -4.45 5.74
N SER A 87 -4.78 -3.58 5.08
CA SER A 87 -4.63 -3.32 3.64
C SER A 87 -3.29 -2.69 3.28
N LYS A 88 -2.74 -1.82 4.14
CA LYS A 88 -1.36 -1.33 3.98
C LYS A 88 -0.35 -2.46 3.98
N LYS A 89 -0.48 -3.39 4.94
CA LYS A 89 0.43 -4.53 5.05
C LYS A 89 0.30 -5.44 3.84
N GLU A 90 -0.92 -5.70 3.40
CA GLU A 90 -1.21 -6.50 2.22
C GLU A 90 -0.58 -5.89 0.95
N ILE A 91 -0.80 -4.59 0.68
CA ILE A 91 -0.18 -3.91 -0.46
C ILE A 91 1.35 -3.96 -0.37
N LYS A 92 1.94 -3.77 0.82
CA LYS A 92 3.41 -3.88 1.00
C LYS A 92 3.92 -5.28 0.72
N THR A 93 3.18 -6.33 1.12
CA THR A 93 3.51 -7.71 0.79
C THR A 93 3.45 -7.96 -0.71
N ILE A 94 2.39 -7.50 -1.38
CA ILE A 94 2.26 -7.65 -2.84
C ILE A 94 3.36 -6.87 -3.57
N ALA A 95 3.71 -5.67 -3.11
CA ALA A 95 4.80 -4.89 -3.68
C ALA A 95 6.18 -5.53 -3.49
N LYS A 96 6.39 -6.29 -2.40
CA LYS A 96 7.58 -7.12 -2.24
C LYS A 96 7.65 -8.21 -3.32
N SER A 97 6.52 -8.89 -3.57
CA SER A 97 6.42 -9.88 -4.66
C SER A 97 6.62 -9.25 -6.04
N TRP A 98 6.11 -8.04 -6.28
CA TRP A 98 6.41 -7.27 -7.51
C TRP A 98 7.92 -7.11 -7.72
N GLN A 99 8.66 -6.68 -6.69
CA GLN A 99 10.11 -6.53 -6.81
C GLN A 99 10.83 -7.85 -7.05
N LEU A 100 10.40 -8.94 -6.39
CA LEU A 100 10.97 -10.25 -6.64
C LEU A 100 10.72 -10.70 -8.08
N LEU A 101 9.48 -10.59 -8.56
CA LEU A 101 9.09 -10.92 -9.93
C LEU A 101 9.96 -10.14 -10.93
N MET A 102 10.00 -8.82 -10.82
CA MET A 102 10.77 -7.96 -11.75
C MET A 102 12.25 -8.32 -11.75
N LYS A 103 12.84 -8.58 -10.59
CA LYS A 103 14.22 -9.02 -10.47
C LYS A 103 14.46 -10.37 -11.16
N THR A 104 13.70 -11.40 -10.80
CA THR A 104 13.88 -12.76 -11.35
C THR A 104 13.59 -12.81 -12.84
N CYS A 105 12.55 -12.10 -13.30
CA CYS A 105 12.22 -11.99 -14.72
C CYS A 105 13.32 -11.31 -15.53
N PHE A 106 13.92 -10.25 -14.99
CA PHE A 106 15.09 -9.62 -15.61
C PHE A 106 16.30 -10.56 -15.68
N GLU A 107 16.61 -11.26 -14.59
CA GLU A 107 17.73 -12.21 -14.53
C GLU A 107 17.59 -13.38 -15.51
N ASN A 108 16.35 -13.81 -15.84
CA ASN A 108 16.10 -14.94 -16.72
C ASN A 108 15.91 -14.58 -18.19
N ASN A 109 15.32 -13.41 -18.47
CA ASN A 109 14.88 -13.04 -19.81
C ASN A 109 15.67 -11.87 -20.40
N PHE A 110 16.40 -11.12 -19.56
CA PHE A 110 17.25 -9.99 -19.95
C PHE A 110 16.51 -9.01 -20.87
N ALA A 111 17.05 -8.77 -22.07
CA ALA A 111 16.54 -7.82 -23.04
C ALA A 111 15.10 -8.14 -23.50
N ARG A 112 14.68 -9.42 -23.51
CA ARG A 112 13.34 -9.81 -23.97
C ARG A 112 12.23 -9.18 -23.13
N MET A 113 12.48 -8.87 -21.85
CA MET A 113 11.54 -8.15 -20.99
C MET A 113 11.21 -6.75 -21.52
N PHE A 114 12.10 -6.14 -22.31
CA PHE A 114 11.97 -4.79 -22.85
C PHE A 114 11.67 -4.77 -24.34
N GLU A 115 11.44 -5.94 -24.94
CA GLU A 115 11.06 -6.08 -26.34
C GLU A 115 9.54 -6.29 -26.42
N PRO A 116 8.79 -5.38 -27.08
CA PRO A 116 7.38 -5.58 -27.32
C PRO A 116 7.13 -6.84 -28.15
N SER A 117 6.15 -7.63 -27.74
CA SER A 117 5.69 -8.82 -28.46
C SER A 117 4.17 -8.99 -28.29
N ASP A 118 3.59 -10.00 -28.93
CA ASP A 118 2.15 -10.30 -28.82
C ASP A 118 1.70 -10.55 -27.37
N CYS A 119 2.60 -11.01 -26.50
CA CYS A 119 2.34 -11.29 -25.09
C CYS A 119 2.95 -10.27 -24.13
N ASN A 120 3.93 -9.47 -24.56
CA ASN A 120 4.66 -8.53 -23.73
C ASN A 120 4.30 -7.07 -24.11
N ASP A 121 3.10 -6.64 -23.74
CA ASP A 121 2.61 -5.29 -24.04
C ASP A 121 3.12 -4.25 -23.03
N LEU A 122 4.33 -3.75 -23.28
CA LEU A 122 4.98 -2.74 -22.43
C LEU A 122 4.16 -1.45 -22.26
N LYS A 123 3.34 -1.08 -23.24
CA LYS A 123 2.51 0.13 -23.16
C LYS A 123 1.38 -0.06 -22.17
N SER A 124 0.72 -1.22 -22.19
CA SER A 124 -0.33 -1.55 -21.23
C SER A 124 0.22 -1.69 -19.81
N LEU A 125 1.37 -2.32 -19.65
CA LEU A 125 2.06 -2.43 -18.35
C LEU A 125 2.35 -1.04 -17.78
N GLU A 126 2.99 -0.17 -18.56
CA GLU A 126 3.36 1.17 -18.12
C GLU A 126 2.13 2.06 -17.87
N LYS A 127 1.05 1.89 -18.64
CA LYS A 127 -0.22 2.57 -18.38
C LYS A 127 -0.82 2.16 -17.02
N LYS A 128 -0.78 0.87 -16.67
CA LYS A 128 -1.27 0.40 -15.36
C LYS A 128 -0.38 0.88 -14.21
N LYS A 129 0.95 0.83 -14.37
CA LYS A 129 1.88 1.39 -13.38
C LYS A 129 1.61 2.87 -13.11
N ARG A 130 1.44 3.67 -14.17
CA ARG A 130 1.08 5.10 -14.03
C ARG A 130 -0.24 5.30 -13.33
N ARG A 131 -1.28 4.55 -13.71
CA ARG A 131 -2.57 4.60 -13.01
C ARG A 131 -2.41 4.32 -11.51
N LEU A 132 -1.64 3.30 -11.15
CA LEU A 132 -1.43 2.95 -9.74
C LEU A 132 -0.65 4.05 -9.00
N HIS A 133 0.35 4.63 -9.66
CA HIS A 133 1.08 5.80 -9.16
C HIS A 133 0.13 7.00 -8.91
N ASP A 134 -0.76 7.30 -9.84
CA ASP A 134 -1.75 8.39 -9.73
C ASP A 134 -2.75 8.15 -8.59
N LEU A 135 -3.02 6.88 -8.26
CA LEU A 135 -3.81 6.49 -7.09
C LEU A 135 -3.02 6.62 -5.76
N GLY A 136 -1.74 7.00 -5.81
CA GLY A 136 -0.88 7.23 -4.65
C GLY A 136 -0.05 6.02 -4.22
N VAL A 137 0.05 4.97 -5.05
CA VAL A 137 0.79 3.74 -4.73
C VAL A 137 1.96 3.56 -5.71
N GLN A 138 3.19 3.63 -5.20
CA GLN A 138 4.41 3.56 -6.02
C GLN A 138 5.02 2.16 -5.99
N ILE A 139 4.42 1.20 -6.70
CA ILE A 139 4.71 -0.23 -6.54
C ILE A 139 6.20 -0.63 -6.66
N ASP A 140 6.98 0.10 -7.47
CA ASP A 140 8.42 -0.12 -7.63
C ASP A 140 9.24 0.08 -6.34
N GLN A 141 8.71 0.81 -5.35
CA GLN A 141 9.33 0.97 -4.03
C GLN A 141 9.24 -0.29 -3.15
N GLY A 142 8.47 -1.30 -3.57
CA GLY A 142 8.37 -2.58 -2.86
C GLY A 142 7.76 -2.48 -1.47
N GLU A 143 8.34 -3.18 -0.50
CA GLU A 143 7.86 -3.10 0.89
C GLU A 143 8.05 -1.71 1.55
N ASN A 144 8.85 -0.84 0.92
CA ASN A 144 9.16 0.51 1.39
C ASN A 144 8.17 1.59 0.90
N ILE A 145 7.08 1.21 0.21
CA ILE A 145 6.06 2.18 -0.24
C ILE A 145 5.52 2.98 0.95
N ARG A 146 5.35 4.28 0.72
CA ARG A 146 4.80 5.23 1.70
C ARG A 146 3.26 5.18 1.77
N LEU A 147 2.78 4.11 2.40
CA LEU A 147 1.40 3.92 2.89
C LEU A 147 1.40 3.89 4.42
#